data_AF-A0A7Z0PRU0-F1
#
_entry.id   AF-A0A7Z0PRU0-F1
#
_cell.length_a   1.000
_cell.length_b   1.000
_cell.length_c   1.000
_cell.angle_alpha   90.00
_cell.angle_beta   90.00
_cell.angle_gamma   90.00
#
_symmetry.space_group_name_H-M   'P 1'
#
loop_
_entity.id
_entity.type
_entity.pdbx_description
1 polymer ?
#
loop_
_entity_poly.entity_id
_entity_poly.type
_entity_poly.pdbx_seq_one_letter_code
_entity_poly.pdbx_strand_id
1 'polypeptide(L)'
;MTPAVVAVIGSLLTLIGIVFTARATTKAAQATARANEAAAQAQAEPSQRAADLAAFKTIREDMQHEIDELRTETRSLRSLVRAFASYVHALTGQMREQGIEPPAPPDRIDEYNRTGV
;
A
#
# COMPACT_ATOMS: atom_id res chain seq x y z
N MET A 1 -11.88 -29.27 -6.55
CA MET A 1 -10.66 -28.49 -6.83
C MET A 1 -9.84 -28.46 -5.56
N THR A 2 -8.59 -28.92 -5.62
CA THR A 2 -7.77 -29.23 -4.43
C THR A 2 -7.38 -27.97 -3.63
N PRO A 3 -7.32 -28.04 -2.29
CA PRO A 3 -6.97 -26.91 -1.40
C PRO A 3 -5.63 -26.23 -1.74
N ALA A 4 -4.77 -26.91 -2.50
CA ALA A 4 -3.52 -26.39 -3.04
C ALA A 4 -3.70 -25.12 -3.90
N VAL A 5 -4.77 -24.99 -4.70
CA VAL A 5 -4.91 -23.85 -5.63
C VAL A 5 -5.23 -22.55 -4.89
N VAL A 6 -6.05 -22.63 -3.83
CA VAL A 6 -6.42 -21.47 -3.00
C VAL A 6 -5.23 -20.99 -2.16
N ALA A 7 -4.43 -21.92 -1.63
CA ALA A 7 -3.21 -21.60 -0.88
C ALA A 7 -2.16 -20.91 -1.76
N VAL A 8 -2.03 -21.33 -3.02
CA VAL A 8 -1.09 -20.72 -3.99
C VAL A 8 -1.49 -19.30 -4.36
N ILE A 9 -2.78 -19.02 -4.57
CA ILE A 9 -3.26 -17.67 -4.91
C ILE A 9 -3.14 -16.71 -3.71
N GLY A 10 -3.48 -17.17 -2.50
CA GLY A 10 -3.36 -16.39 -1.28
C GLY A 10 -1.90 -16.02 -0.95
N SER A 11 -0.97 -16.96 -1.11
CA SER A 11 0.46 -16.71 -0.90
C SER A 11 1.03 -15.75 -1.94
N LEU A 12 0.61 -15.83 -3.21
CA LEU A 12 0.98 -14.89 -4.26
C LEU A 12 0.55 -13.46 -3.95
N LEU A 13 -0.70 -13.24 -3.50
CA LEU A 13 -1.17 -11.90 -3.12
C LEU A 13 -0.42 -11.33 -1.92
N THR A 14 -0.06 -12.18 -0.95
CA THR A 14 0.69 -11.77 0.24
C THR A 14 2.13 -11.36 -0.13
N LEU A 15 2.79 -12.12 -1.00
CA LEU A 15 4.12 -11.82 -1.50
C LEU A 15 4.14 -10.54 -2.35
N ILE A 16 3.11 -10.33 -3.17
CA ILE A 16 2.97 -9.08 -3.95
C ILE A 16 2.81 -7.89 -2.99
N GLY A 17 1.98 -8.00 -1.94
CA GLY A 17 1.82 -6.95 -0.93
C GLY A 17 3.11 -6.62 -0.16
N ILE A 18 3.90 -7.64 0.22
CA ILE A 18 5.18 -7.48 0.92
C ILE A 18 6.24 -6.83 0.02
N VAL A 19 6.32 -7.24 -1.26
CA VAL A 19 7.30 -6.68 -2.20
C VAL A 19 6.96 -5.23 -2.57
N PHE A 20 5.67 -4.91 -2.71
CA PHE A 20 5.24 -3.56 -3.06
C PHE A 20 5.45 -2.57 -1.91
N THR A 21 5.12 -2.97 -0.68
CA THR A 21 5.40 -2.16 0.52
C THR A 21 6.90 -1.97 0.74
N ALA A 22 7.71 -3.02 0.61
CA ALA A 22 9.17 -2.92 0.77
C ALA A 22 9.83 -2.02 -0.28
N ARG A 23 9.37 -2.05 -1.54
CA ARG A 23 9.91 -1.18 -2.61
C ARG A 23 9.49 0.28 -2.47
N ALA A 24 8.29 0.55 -1.98
CA ALA A 24 7.84 1.91 -1.71
C ALA A 24 8.64 2.54 -0.55
N THR A 25 8.86 1.80 0.54
CA THR A 25 9.61 2.30 1.70
C THR A 25 11.09 2.55 1.40
N THR A 26 11.71 1.71 0.58
CA THR A 26 13.14 1.85 0.24
C THR A 26 13.44 3.05 -0.66
N LYS A 27 12.56 3.37 -1.61
CA LYS A 27 12.70 4.58 -2.44
C LYS A 27 12.51 5.86 -1.63
N ALA A 28 11.49 5.89 -0.76
CA ALA A 28 11.26 7.03 0.14
C ALA A 28 12.46 7.26 1.08
N ALA A 29 13.01 6.18 1.65
CA ALA A 29 14.19 6.26 2.52
C ALA A 29 15.44 6.77 1.80
N GLN A 30 15.66 6.35 0.55
CA GLN A 30 16.79 6.83 -0.25
C GLN A 30 16.62 8.30 -0.67
N ALA A 31 15.40 8.74 -0.98
CA ALA A 31 15.11 10.14 -1.26
C ALA A 31 15.36 11.03 -0.04
N THR A 32 14.94 10.59 1.16
CA THR A 32 15.20 11.30 2.42
C THR A 32 16.70 11.36 2.74
N ALA A 33 17.45 10.29 2.51
CA ALA A 33 18.89 10.26 2.74
C ALA A 33 19.64 11.26 1.84
N ARG A 34 19.33 11.29 0.54
CA ARG A 34 19.91 12.26 -0.40
C ARG A 34 19.52 13.70 -0.07
N ALA A 35 18.28 13.93 0.35
CA ALA A 35 17.82 15.24 0.79
C ALA A 35 18.57 15.73 2.03
N ASN A 36 18.87 14.84 2.98
CA ASN A 36 19.63 15.17 4.19
C ASN A 36 21.11 15.47 3.88
N GLU A 37 21.74 14.73 2.96
CA GLU A 37 23.12 15.01 2.53
C GLU A 37 23.23 16.34 1.79
N ALA A 38 22.28 16.63 0.89
CA ALA A 38 22.21 17.91 0.18
C ALA A 38 21.94 19.08 1.15
N ALA A 39 21.04 18.89 2.13
CA ALA A 39 20.74 19.86 3.16
C ALA A 39 21.92 20.17 4.09
N ALA A 40 22.81 19.22 4.31
CA ALA A 40 24.01 19.40 5.13
C ALA A 40 25.11 20.20 4.40
N GLN A 41 25.24 20.04 3.08
CA GLN A 41 26.21 20.79 2.26
C GLN A 41 25.78 22.25 2.01
N ALA A 42 24.47 22.47 1.97
CA ALA A 42 23.78 23.75 1.74
C ALA A 42 23.99 24.83 2.82
N GLN A 43 24.16 24.45 4.10
CA GLN A 43 24.07 25.39 5.22
C GLN A 43 25.23 26.41 5.38
N ALA A 44 26.25 26.42 4.51
CA ALA A 44 27.49 27.15 4.75
C ALA A 44 27.53 28.63 4.29
N GLU A 45 26.67 29.11 3.37
CA GLU A 45 26.75 30.52 2.90
C GLU A 45 25.39 31.25 2.74
N PRO A 46 25.34 32.60 2.80
CA PRO A 46 24.09 33.37 2.69
C PRO A 46 23.39 33.30 1.32
N SER A 47 24.15 33.21 0.23
CA SER A 47 23.62 32.94 -1.12
C SER A 47 23.12 31.50 -1.26
N GLN A 48 23.80 30.55 -0.58
CA GLN A 48 23.35 29.17 -0.47
C GLN A 48 21.99 29.12 0.23
N ARG A 49 21.76 29.84 1.33
CA ARG A 49 20.44 29.87 2.00
C ARG A 49 19.26 30.21 1.08
N ALA A 50 19.43 31.13 0.12
CA ALA A 50 18.35 31.46 -0.83
C ALA A 50 18.13 30.34 -1.85
N ALA A 51 19.20 29.72 -2.35
CA ALA A 51 19.15 28.55 -3.22
C ALA A 51 18.59 27.31 -2.48
N ASP A 52 18.94 27.14 -1.21
CA ASP A 52 18.47 26.06 -0.34
C ASP A 52 16.99 26.20 -0.07
N LEU A 53 16.51 27.41 0.23
CA LEU A 53 15.07 27.64 0.42
C LEU A 53 14.29 27.35 -0.86
N ALA A 54 14.86 27.61 -2.04
CA ALA A 54 14.25 27.21 -3.31
C ALA A 54 14.25 25.68 -3.47
N ALA A 55 15.39 25.03 -3.22
CA ALA A 55 15.51 23.57 -3.28
C ALA A 55 14.58 22.85 -2.27
N PHE A 56 14.49 23.34 -1.04
CA PHE A 56 13.59 22.82 -0.01
C PHE A 56 12.12 22.98 -0.40
N LYS A 57 11.75 24.09 -1.04
CA LYS A 57 10.39 24.26 -1.56
C LYS A 57 10.09 23.23 -2.64
N THR A 58 10.99 23.04 -3.60
CA THR A 58 10.84 22.01 -4.63
C THR A 58 10.73 20.62 -4.04
N ILE A 59 11.62 20.23 -3.11
CA ILE A 59 11.57 18.93 -2.44
C ILE A 59 10.23 18.76 -1.70
N ARG A 60 9.77 19.79 -0.99
CA ARG A 60 8.49 19.74 -0.28
C ARG A 60 7.31 19.58 -1.25
N GLU A 61 7.32 20.29 -2.36
CA GLU A 61 6.28 20.21 -3.39
C GLU A 61 6.24 18.81 -4.03
N ASP A 62 7.41 18.26 -4.38
CA ASP A 62 7.54 16.91 -4.91
C ASP A 62 7.05 15.87 -3.89
N MET A 63 7.46 15.98 -2.62
CA MET A 63 6.99 15.09 -1.55
C MET A 63 5.48 15.19 -1.35
N GLN A 64 4.90 16.40 -1.44
CA GLN A 64 3.46 16.58 -1.32
C GLN A 64 2.73 15.89 -2.48
N HIS A 65 3.28 16.00 -3.69
CA HIS A 65 2.73 15.33 -4.86
C HIS A 65 2.77 13.80 -4.73
N GLU A 66 3.91 13.23 -4.32
CA GLU A 66 4.04 11.79 -4.06
C GLU A 66 3.07 11.30 -2.98
N ILE A 67 2.89 12.07 -1.89
CA ILE A 67 1.93 11.74 -0.83
C ILE A 67 0.50 11.68 -1.38
N ASP A 68 0.13 12.63 -2.24
CA ASP A 68 -1.22 12.69 -2.79
C ASP A 68 -1.47 11.60 -3.84
N GLU A 69 -0.45 11.22 -4.61
CA GLU A 69 -0.46 10.05 -5.49
C GLU A 69 -0.65 8.75 -4.67
N LEU A 70 0.19 8.52 -3.65
CA LEU A 70 0.08 7.35 -2.77
C LEU A 70 -1.26 7.26 -2.05
N ARG A 71 -1.83 8.40 -1.63
CA ARG A 71 -3.18 8.46 -1.05
C ARG A 71 -4.25 8.04 -2.07
N THR A 72 -4.10 8.47 -3.31
CA THR A 72 -5.03 8.12 -4.40
C THR A 72 -4.95 6.63 -4.71
N GLU A 73 -3.74 6.08 -4.83
CA GLU A 73 -3.53 4.64 -5.00
C GLU A 73 -4.11 3.84 -3.83
N THR A 74 -3.85 4.27 -2.60
CA THR A 74 -4.38 3.62 -1.39
C THR A 74 -5.91 3.61 -1.39
N ARG A 75 -6.56 4.72 -1.77
CA ARG A 75 -8.03 4.79 -1.87
C ARG A 75 -8.55 3.84 -2.95
N SER A 76 -7.90 3.81 -4.11
CA SER A 76 -8.24 2.90 -5.21
C SER A 76 -8.13 1.44 -4.78
N LEU A 77 -7.02 1.05 -4.16
CA LEU A 77 -6.80 -0.30 -3.62
C LEU A 77 -7.85 -0.68 -2.57
N ARG A 78 -8.16 0.22 -1.62
CA ARG A 78 -9.23 -0.03 -0.64
C ARG A 78 -10.59 -0.25 -1.29
N SER A 79 -10.89 0.52 -2.33
CA SER A 79 -12.13 0.38 -3.12
C SER A 79 -12.18 -0.98 -3.82
N LEU A 80 -11.09 -1.38 -4.48
CA LEU A 80 -10.98 -2.68 -5.15
C LEU A 80 -11.12 -3.84 -4.16
N VAL A 81 -10.44 -3.80 -3.02
CA VAL A 81 -10.55 -4.83 -1.97
C VAL A 81 -11.99 -4.93 -1.47
N ARG A 82 -12.68 -3.80 -1.26
CA ARG A 82 -14.08 -3.79 -0.86
C ARG A 82 -14.98 -4.39 -1.93
N ALA A 83 -14.76 -4.09 -3.21
CA ALA A 83 -15.51 -4.66 -4.32
C ALA A 83 -15.32 -6.20 -4.40
N PHE A 84 -14.07 -6.67 -4.24
CA PHE A 84 -13.78 -8.10 -4.17
C PHE A 84 -14.44 -8.78 -2.97
N ALA A 85 -14.42 -8.16 -1.80
CA ALA A 85 -15.09 -8.70 -0.62
C ALA A 85 -16.60 -8.86 -0.85
N SER A 86 -17.26 -7.85 -1.44
CA SER A 86 -18.67 -7.93 -1.82
C SER A 86 -18.94 -9.04 -2.84
N TYR A 87 -18.07 -9.18 -3.85
CA TYR A 87 -18.18 -10.23 -4.86
C TYR A 87 -18.05 -11.63 -4.24
N VAL A 88 -17.05 -11.86 -3.40
CA VAL A 88 -16.87 -13.14 -2.69
C VAL A 88 -18.06 -13.43 -1.78
N HIS A 89 -18.59 -12.43 -1.07
CA HIS A 89 -19.78 -12.61 -0.25
C HIS A 89 -20.98 -13.10 -1.09
N ALA A 90 -21.27 -12.45 -2.21
CA ALA A 90 -22.32 -12.86 -3.12
C ALA A 90 -22.12 -14.29 -3.65
N LEU A 91 -20.88 -14.64 -4.04
CA LEU A 91 -20.54 -15.98 -4.50
C LEU A 91 -20.77 -17.04 -3.41
N THR A 92 -20.31 -16.79 -2.18
CA THR A 92 -20.56 -17.72 -1.07
C THR A 92 -22.04 -17.84 -0.73
N GLY A 93 -22.84 -16.79 -0.94
CA GLY A 93 -24.30 -16.84 -0.84
C GLY A 93 -24.89 -17.80 -1.86
N GLN A 94 -24.54 -17.64 -3.14
CA GLN A 94 -24.99 -18.53 -4.22
C GLN A 94 -24.59 -19.99 -4.00
N MET A 95 -23.39 -20.25 -3.49
CA MET A 95 -22.96 -21.60 -3.14
C MET A 95 -23.89 -22.24 -2.11
N ARG A 96 -24.22 -21.51 -1.03
CA ARG A 96 -25.13 -22.00 0.01
C ARG A 96 -26.55 -22.21 -0.51
N GLU A 97 -27.04 -21.34 -1.39
CA GLU A 97 -28.34 -21.50 -2.06
C GLU A 97 -28.40 -22.80 -2.89
N GLN A 98 -27.27 -23.22 -3.46
CA GLN A 98 -27.13 -24.49 -4.18
C GLN A 98 -26.78 -25.68 -3.27
N GLY A 99 -26.80 -25.50 -1.94
CA GLY A 99 -26.46 -26.54 -0.96
C GLY A 99 -24.96 -26.89 -0.92
N ILE A 100 -24.09 -26.05 -1.48
CA ILE A 100 -22.65 -26.21 -1.47
C ILE A 100 -22.07 -25.41 -0.31
N GLU A 101 -21.39 -26.07 0.63
CA GLU A 101 -20.71 -25.38 1.72
C GLU A 101 -19.50 -24.60 1.18
N PRO A 102 -19.44 -23.26 1.36
CA PRO A 102 -18.29 -22.47 0.96
C PRO A 102 -17.05 -22.82 1.77
N PRO A 103 -15.84 -22.67 1.20
CA PRO A 103 -14.61 -22.79 1.97
C PRO A 103 -14.60 -21.76 3.10
N ALA A 104 -14.07 -22.17 4.26
CA ALA A 104 -13.91 -21.27 5.40
C ALA A 104 -13.01 -20.08 5.01
N PRO A 105 -13.38 -18.85 5.42
CA PRO A 105 -12.53 -17.69 5.21
C PRO A 105 -11.19 -17.85 5.97
N PRO A 106 -10.09 -17.26 5.47
CA PRO A 106 -8.84 -17.20 6.22
C PRO A 106 -9.00 -16.46 7.56
N ASP A 107 -8.26 -16.87 8.59
CA ASP A 107 -8.33 -16.33 9.97
C ASP A 107 -8.23 -14.80 10.03
N ARG A 108 -7.38 -14.21 9.19
CA ARG A 108 -7.20 -12.75 9.11
C ARG A 108 -8.47 -12.01 8.69
N ILE A 109 -9.29 -12.63 7.83
CA ILE A 109 -10.56 -12.04 7.40
C ILE A 109 -11.56 -12.10 8.56
N ASP A 110 -11.59 -13.20 9.31
CA ASP A 110 -12.44 -13.32 10.49
C ASP A 110 -12.03 -12.37 11.61
N GLU A 111 -10.74 -12.18 11.82
CA GLU A 111 -10.20 -11.17 12.75
C GLU A 111 -10.61 -9.76 12.34
N TYR A 112 -10.43 -9.40 11.07
CA TYR A 112 -10.83 -8.09 10.54
C TYR A 112 -12.34 -7.86 10.64
N ASN A 113 -13.17 -8.87 10.32
CA ASN A 113 -14.63 -8.75 10.44
C ASN A 113 -15.08 -8.56 11.89
N ARG A 114 -14.34 -9.11 12.86
CA ARG A 114 -14.64 -9.01 14.28
C ARG A 114 -14.14 -7.71 14.90
N THR A 115 -12.98 -7.22 14.48
CA THR A 115 -12.24 -6.13 15.15
C THR A 115 -12.18 -4.83 14.34
N GLY A 116 -12.37 -4.91 13.03
CA GLY A 116 -12.22 -3.79 12.11
C GLY A 116 -10.77 -3.39 11.80
N VAL A 117 -9.79 -4.13 12.30
CA VAL A 117 -8.34 -3.88 12.12
C VAL A 117 -7.62 -5.09 11.51
#